data_AF-A0A7W2B0Y8-F1
#
_entry.id   AF-A0A7W2B0Y8-F1
#
_cell.length_a   1.000
_cell.length_b   1.000
_cell.length_c   1.000
_cell.angle_alpha   90.00
_cell.angle_beta   90.00
_cell.angle_gamma   90.00
#
_symmetry.space_group_name_H-M   'P 1'
#
loop_
_entity.id
_entity.type
_entity.pdbx_description
1 polymer ?
#
loop_
_entity_poly.entity_id
_entity_poly.type
_entity_poly.pdbx_seq_one_letter_code
_entity_poly.pdbx_strand_id
1 'polypeptide(L)' 'MSFKEIVQNIEDQRLKAIVLKIKNEGMKKELLFSELSPYLVQLHEYNLEIFNKVIVLVINRKFK' A
#
# COMPACT_ATOMS: atom_id res chain seq x y z
N MET A 1 -8.45 0.54 10.60
CA MET A 1 -7.69 1.47 9.73
C MET A 1 -7.69 0.92 8.32
N SER A 2 -8.05 1.75 7.34
CA SER A 2 -8.25 1.44 5.92
C SER A 2 -7.19 2.15 5.07
N PHE A 3 -7.07 1.77 3.79
CA PHE A 3 -6.22 2.50 2.85
C PHE A 3 -6.60 3.99 2.75
N LYS A 4 -7.90 4.31 2.83
CA LYS A 4 -8.39 5.69 2.77
C LYS A 4 -7.86 6.50 3.95
N GLU A 5 -7.96 5.97 5.17
CA GLU A 5 -7.45 6.63 6.38
C GLU A 5 -5.93 6.81 6.32
N ILE A 6 -5.18 5.80 5.85
CA ILE A 6 -3.72 5.90 5.70
C ILE A 6 -3.36 7.02 4.72
N VAL A 7 -3.99 7.05 3.54
CA VAL A 7 -3.72 8.03 2.48
C VAL A 7 -4.11 9.46 2.88
N GLN A 8 -5.14 9.64 3.71
CA GLN A 8 -5.56 10.95 4.21
C GLN A 8 -4.57 11.54 5.21
N ASN A 9 -3.83 10.70 5.94
CA ASN A 9 -2.86 11.11 6.95
C ASN A 9 -1.43 11.23 6.41
N ILE A 10 -1.22 11.07 5.10
CA ILE A 10 0.10 11.24 4.46
C ILE A 10 0.15 12.60 3.78
N GLU A 11 1.03 13.48 4.27
CA GLU A 11 1.34 14.77 3.65
C GLU A 11 2.32 14.63 2.47
N ASP A 12 3.27 13.70 2.59
CA ASP A 12 4.28 13.40 1.56
C ASP A 12 3.61 12.79 0.32
N GLN A 13 3.61 13.54 -0.78
CA GLN A 13 2.98 13.12 -2.03
C GLN A 13 3.64 11.88 -2.66
N ARG A 14 4.95 11.66 -2.46
CA ARG A 14 5.64 10.45 -2.95
C ARG A 14 5.21 9.22 -2.17
N LEU A 15 5.20 9.31 -0.85
CA LEU A 15 4.71 8.23 0.02
C LEU A 15 3.25 7.89 -0.31
N LYS A 16 2.42 8.91 -0.50
CA LYS A 16 1.01 8.77 -0.90
C LYS A 16 0.87 8.04 -2.24
N ALA A 17 1.69 8.40 -3.23
CA ALA A 17 1.68 7.74 -4.54
C ALA A 17 2.06 6.26 -4.45
N ILE A 18 3.05 5.88 -3.62
CA ILE A 18 3.44 4.49 -3.39
C ILE A 18 2.27 3.69 -2.79
N VAL A 19 1.64 4.21 -1.73
CA VAL A 19 0.49 3.55 -1.08
C VAL A 19 -0.69 3.40 -2.04
N LEU A 20 -0.96 4.39 -2.88
CA LEU A 20 -2.02 4.32 -3.90
C LEU A 20 -1.72 3.26 -4.97
N LYS A 21 -0.46 3.12 -5.42
CA LYS A 21 -0.08 2.05 -6.35
C LYS A 21 -0.34 0.68 -5.73
N ILE A 22 0.07 0.45 -4.49
CA ILE A 22 -0.19 -0.81 -3.76
C ILE A 22 -1.69 -1.10 -3.69
N LYS A 23 -2.51 -0.08 -3.38
CA LYS A 23 -3.97 -0.25 -3.35
C LYS A 23 -4.51 -0.67 -4.72
N ASN A 24 -4.11 0.04 -5.78
CA ASN A 24 -4.63 -0.20 -7.13
C ASN A 24 -4.27 -1.59 -7.65
N GLU A 25 -3.01 -2.00 -7.47
CA GLU A 25 -2.54 -3.35 -7.76
C GLU A 25 -3.28 -4.40 -6.92
N GLY A 26 -3.50 -4.10 -5.63
CA GLY A 26 -4.29 -4.90 -4.70
C GLY A 26 -5.74 -5.14 -5.11
N MET A 27 -6.33 -4.18 -5.82
CA MET A 27 -7.73 -4.23 -6.28
C MET A 27 -7.91 -4.90 -7.64
N LYS A 28 -6.83 -5.26 -8.34
CA LYS A 28 -6.93 -5.99 -9.61
C LYS A 28 -7.63 -7.33 -9.39
N LYS A 29 -8.37 -7.77 -10.42
CA LYS A 29 -9.16 -9.01 -10.40
C LYS A 29 -8.26 -10.23 -10.14
N GLU A 30 -7.05 -10.20 -10.68
CA GLU A 30 -5.97 -11.13 -10.36
C GLU A 30 -4.89 -10.35 -9.60
N LEU A 31 -4.68 -10.72 -8.35
CA LEU A 31 -3.59 -10.18 -7.54
C LEU A 31 -2.31 -10.92 -7.89
N LEU A 32 -1.45 -10.29 -8.69
CA LEU A 32 -0.10 -10.79 -8.93
C LEU A 32 0.83 -10.21 -7.87
N PHE A 33 1.27 -11.04 -6.92
CA PHE A 33 2.18 -10.59 -5.87
C PHE A 33 3.50 -10.05 -6.43
N SER A 34 3.94 -10.54 -7.59
CA SER A 34 5.08 -10.02 -8.35
C SER A 34 4.89 -8.58 -8.84
N GLU A 35 3.66 -8.15 -9.13
CA GLU A 35 3.36 -6.75 -9.49
C GLU A 35 3.30 -5.85 -8.25
N LEU A 36 2.91 -6.43 -7.10
CA LEU A 36 2.79 -5.72 -5.84
C LEU A 36 4.13 -5.57 -5.09
N SER A 37 5.00 -6.57 -5.18
CA SER A 37 6.23 -6.66 -4.37
C SER A 37 7.18 -5.48 -4.57
N PRO A 38 7.40 -4.93 -5.78
CA PRO A 38 8.28 -3.78 -5.97
C PRO A 38 7.81 -2.55 -5.19
N TYR A 39 6.49 -2.35 -5.12
CA TYR A 39 5.90 -1.22 -4.39
C TYR A 39 5.93 -1.45 -2.88
N LEU A 40 5.77 -2.69 -2.42
CA LEU A 40 5.90 -3.04 -1.01
C LEU A 40 7.33 -2.86 -0.50
N VAL A 41 8.34 -3.24 -1.29
CA VAL A 41 9.75 -3.01 -0.97
C VAL A 41 10.04 -1.51 -0.92
N GLN A 42 9.62 -0.75 -1.93
CA GLN A 42 9.76 0.72 -1.93
C GLN A 42 9.10 1.36 -0.70
N LEU A 43 7.90 0.90 -0.32
CA LEU A 43 7.22 1.44 0.85
C LEU A 43 7.97 1.11 2.15
N HIS A 44 8.48 -0.11 2.28
CA HIS A 44 9.27 -0.53 3.43
C HIS A 44 10.54 0.33 3.60
N GLU A 45 11.26 0.57 2.51
CA GLU A 45 12.45 1.42 2.52
C GLU A 45 12.15 2.89 2.80
N TYR A 46 11.02 3.39 2.29
CA TYR A 46 10.66 4.81 2.44
C TYR A 46 10.06 5.11 3.82
N ASN A 47 9.15 4.26 4.31
CA ASN A 47 8.48 4.46 5.59
C ASN A 47 7.97 3.13 6.18
N LEU A 48 8.74 2.58 7.12
CA LEU A 48 8.44 1.32 7.79
C LEU A 48 7.10 1.34 8.56
N GLU A 49 6.72 2.47 9.15
CA GLU A 49 5.47 2.58 9.92
C GLU A 49 4.24 2.44 9.00
N ILE A 50 4.23 3.15 7.88
CA ILE A 50 3.16 3.06 6.88
C ILE A 50 3.19 1.70 6.20
N PHE A 51 4.36 1.14 5.92
CA PHE A 51 4.50 -0.22 5.43
C PHE A 51 3.77 -1.23 6.33
N ASN A 52 4.04 -1.21 7.64
CA ASN A 52 3.43 -2.14 8.60
C ASN A 52 1.89 -2.02 8.61
N LYS A 53 1.36 -0.81 8.48
CA LYS A 53 -0.10 -0.59 8.37
C LYS A 53 -0.65 -1.13 7.05
N VAL A 54 0.04 -0.90 5.94
CA VAL A 54 -0.38 -1.30 4.58
C VAL A 54 -0.28 -2.81 4.36
N ILE A 55 0.79 -3.48 4.82
CA ILE A 55 1.00 -4.91 4.60
C ILE A 55 -0.06 -5.76 5.30
N VAL A 56 -0.53 -5.34 6.47
CA VAL A 56 -1.67 -5.98 7.15
C VAL A 56 -2.93 -5.92 6.29
N LEU A 57 -3.19 -4.80 5.61
CA LEU A 57 -4.33 -4.67 4.71
C LEU A 57 -4.18 -5.53 3.46
N VAL A 58 -2.97 -5.59 2.90
CA VAL A 58 -2.64 -6.43 1.74
C VAL A 58 -2.86 -7.91 2.03
N ILE A 59 -2.29 -8.43 3.13
CA ILE A 59 -2.41 -9.83 3.53
C ILE A 59 -3.87 -10.21 3.76
N ASN A 60 -4.63 -9.32 4.43
CA ASN A 60 -6.06 -9.53 4.69
C ASN A 60 -6.96 -9.22 3.47
N ARG A 61 -6.37 -8.84 2.33
CA ARG A 61 -7.07 -8.41 1.10
C ARG A 61 -8.12 -7.31 1.34
N LYS A 62 -7.86 -6.41 2.30
CA LYS A 62 -8.72 -5.30 2.70
C LYS A 62 -8.36 -4.03 1.93
N PHE A 63 -8.78 -3.97 0.67
CA PHE A 63 -8.50 -2.84 -0.23
C PHE A 63 -9.65 -1.83 -0.40
N LYS A 64 -10.85 -2.20 0.07
CA LYS A 64 -12.05 -1.34 0.05
C LYS A 64 -12.00 -0.25 1.11
#